data_AF-A0A1F9Z7A3-F1
#
_entry.id   AF-A0A1F9Z7A3-F1
#
_cell.length_a   1.000
_cell.length_b   1.000
_cell.length_c   1.000
_cell.angle_alpha   90.00
_cell.angle_beta   90.00
_cell.angle_gamma   90.00
#
_symmetry.space_group_name_H-M   'P 1'
#
loop_
_entity.id
_entity.type
_entity.pdbx_description
1 polymer ?
#
loop_
_entity_poly.entity_id
_entity_poly.type
_entity_poly.pdbx_seq_one_letter_code
_entity_poly.pdbx_strand_id
1 'polypeptide(L)'
;MPPDDAAGTVKVLERRIVSAMTRNASTLLAFSGGLSSTLIAAVARKRGDLTCIVVSTADSADLAAARIAESYLDHRIDLVRVSPARALEVARRIAALEPSLPVSRVLDYVPVVAAADRARGARLLTGLGGPGAPEGARRWIREIGVIAPLEGIREDRHSMSRTLASQSAAVLGLPPAFARPRRRSPREGSGIGPALRGLAAARGTTLRRLVRRTDSH
;
A
#
# COMPACT_ATOMS: atom_id res chain seq x y z
N MET A 1 7.88 24.84 2.11
CA MET A 1 6.63 24.88 1.32
C MET A 1 6.34 23.52 0.73
N PRO A 2 5.08 23.05 0.76
CA PRO A 2 4.64 21.95 -0.10
C PRO A 2 4.83 22.36 -1.58
N PRO A 3 5.06 21.40 -2.49
CA PRO A 3 5.24 21.72 -3.90
C PRO A 3 3.92 22.19 -4.53
N ASP A 4 3.98 23.30 -5.26
CA ASP A 4 2.80 23.90 -5.90
C ASP A 4 2.39 23.19 -7.21
N ASP A 5 3.27 22.34 -7.76
CA ASP A 5 3.08 21.65 -9.03
C ASP A 5 3.57 20.18 -9.04
N ALA A 6 3.34 19.49 -10.17
CA ALA A 6 3.70 18.10 -10.36
C ALA A 6 5.22 17.85 -10.38
N ALA A 7 6.01 18.76 -10.96
CA ALA A 7 7.45 18.63 -11.02
C ALA A 7 8.09 18.75 -9.62
N GLY A 8 7.66 19.72 -8.83
CA GLY A 8 8.04 19.88 -7.43
C GLY A 8 7.63 18.66 -6.60
N THR A 9 6.44 18.11 -6.84
CA THR A 9 5.95 16.89 -6.20
C THR A 9 6.87 15.70 -6.48
N VAL A 10 7.22 15.48 -7.75
CA VAL A 10 8.17 14.43 -8.14
C VAL A 10 9.53 14.66 -7.48
N LYS A 11 10.06 15.89 -7.47
CA LYS A 11 11.35 16.20 -6.85
C LYS A 11 11.36 15.94 -5.33
N VAL A 12 10.27 16.23 -4.63
CA VAL A 12 10.11 15.90 -3.20
C VAL A 12 10.06 14.38 -3.00
N LEU A 13 9.27 13.68 -3.82
CA LEU A 13 9.14 12.23 -3.79
C LEU A 13 10.50 11.55 -4.02
N GLU A 14 11.26 12.00 -5.02
CA GLU A 14 12.62 11.53 -5.30
C GLU A 14 13.55 11.67 -4.10
N ARG A 15 13.61 12.85 -3.48
CA ARG A 15 14.47 13.06 -2.30
C ARG A 15 14.11 12.11 -1.16
N ARG A 16 12.82 11.88 -0.92
CA ARG A 16 12.34 11.00 0.16
C ARG A 16 12.64 9.54 -0.13
N ILE A 17 12.45 9.10 -1.37
CA ILE A 17 12.81 7.74 -1.78
C ILE A 17 14.32 7.54 -1.69
N VAL A 18 15.13 8.47 -2.18
CA VAL A 18 16.60 8.38 -2.07
C VAL A 18 17.05 8.31 -0.61
N SER A 19 16.47 9.11 0.29
CA SER A 19 16.75 9.04 1.74
C SER A 19 16.32 7.71 2.37
N ALA A 20 15.22 7.13 1.88
CA ALA A 20 14.72 5.83 2.33
C ALA A 20 15.54 4.66 1.78
N MET A 21 16.16 4.79 0.61
CA MET A 21 16.99 3.75 0.02
C MET A 21 18.37 3.68 0.68
N THR A 22 18.92 2.48 0.81
CA THR A 22 20.28 2.26 1.30
C THR A 22 21.12 1.72 0.16
N ARG A 23 22.35 2.25 -0.02
CA ARG A 23 23.19 1.99 -1.20
C ARG A 23 23.49 0.51 -1.47
N ASN A 24 23.40 -0.35 -0.45
CA ASN A 24 23.78 -1.77 -0.54
C ASN A 24 22.66 -2.73 -0.08
N ALA A 25 21.39 -2.29 -0.02
CA ALA A 25 20.28 -3.17 0.32
C ALA A 25 19.14 -3.05 -0.69
N SER A 26 18.53 -4.19 -1.00
CA SER A 26 17.34 -4.23 -1.85
C SER A 26 16.21 -3.42 -1.22
N THR A 27 15.63 -2.51 -2.01
CA THR A 27 14.47 -1.74 -1.56
C THR A 27 13.21 -2.52 -1.89
N LEU A 28 12.33 -2.66 -0.91
CA LEU A 28 11.07 -3.35 -1.07
C LEU A 28 9.94 -2.33 -1.15
N LEU A 29 8.92 -2.61 -1.97
CA LEU A 29 7.73 -1.79 -2.10
C LEU A 29 6.49 -2.65 -1.94
N ALA A 30 5.60 -2.30 -1.00
CA ALA A 30 4.24 -2.82 -0.98
C ALA A 30 3.49 -2.27 -2.20
N PHE A 31 3.29 -3.12 -3.19
CA PHE A 31 2.89 -2.74 -4.54
C PHE A 31 1.51 -3.27 -4.90
N SER A 32 0.67 -2.40 -5.47
CA SER A 32 -0.69 -2.75 -5.92
C SER A 32 -0.93 -2.47 -7.40
N GLY A 33 0.04 -1.90 -8.12
CA GLY A 33 -0.16 -1.37 -9.47
C GLY A 33 -1.08 -0.13 -9.54
N GLY A 34 -1.53 0.37 -8.39
CA GLY A 34 -2.26 1.63 -8.30
C GLY A 34 -1.32 2.83 -8.38
N LEU A 35 -1.85 3.97 -8.85
CA LEU A 35 -1.10 5.19 -9.15
C LEU A 35 -0.06 5.59 -8.09
N SER A 36 -0.42 5.63 -6.80
CA SER A 36 0.52 5.96 -5.72
C SER A 36 1.72 5.02 -5.66
N SER A 37 1.47 3.70 -5.71
CA SER A 37 2.54 2.70 -5.67
C SER A 37 3.36 2.70 -6.97
N THR A 38 2.73 2.99 -8.13
CA THR A 38 3.41 3.09 -9.42
C THR A 38 4.33 4.31 -9.49
N LEU A 39 3.94 5.45 -8.93
CA LEU A 39 4.82 6.63 -8.81
C LEU A 39 6.06 6.31 -7.97
N ILE A 40 5.87 5.65 -6.82
CA ILE A 40 6.99 5.23 -5.96
C ILE A 40 7.87 4.23 -6.70
N ALA A 41 7.30 3.23 -7.38
CA ALA A 41 8.04 2.23 -8.13
C ALA A 41 8.90 2.87 -9.24
N ALA A 42 8.30 3.77 -10.03
CA ALA A 42 8.97 4.46 -11.12
C ALA A 42 10.17 5.29 -10.64
N VAL A 43 10.03 5.95 -9.49
CA VAL A 43 11.13 6.71 -8.88
C VAL A 43 12.18 5.79 -8.27
N ALA A 44 11.78 4.82 -7.46
CA ALA A 44 12.70 3.92 -6.76
C ALA A 44 13.53 3.08 -7.73
N ARG A 45 12.92 2.57 -8.80
CA ARG A 45 13.61 1.78 -9.83
C ARG A 45 14.73 2.56 -10.54
N LYS A 46 14.55 3.87 -10.75
CA LYS A 46 15.60 4.75 -11.33
C LYS A 46 16.78 4.96 -10.38
N ARG A 47 16.64 4.63 -9.09
CA ARG A 47 17.64 4.91 -8.04
C ARG A 47 18.34 3.65 -7.53
N GLY A 48 17.84 2.47 -7.83
CA GLY A 48 18.48 1.20 -7.47
C GLY A 48 17.57 -0.01 -7.65
N ASP A 49 17.98 -1.12 -7.05
CA ASP A 49 17.24 -2.39 -7.10
C ASP A 49 15.94 -2.31 -6.30
N LEU A 50 14.84 -2.58 -7.00
CA LEU A 50 13.49 -2.57 -6.46
C LEU A 50 12.84 -3.95 -6.63
N THR A 51 12.32 -4.48 -5.53
CA THR A 51 11.38 -5.61 -5.55
C THR A 51 10.01 -5.15 -5.06
N CYS A 52 9.00 -5.36 -5.89
CA CYS A 52 7.62 -5.04 -5.60
C CYS A 52 6.94 -6.26 -4.96
N ILE A 53 6.59 -6.14 -3.68
CA ILE A 53 5.81 -7.15 -2.97
C ILE A 53 4.34 -6.93 -3.26
N VAL A 54 3.70 -7.90 -3.90
CA VAL A 54 2.27 -7.90 -4.18
C VAL A 54 1.60 -8.87 -3.22
N VAL A 55 0.72 -8.36 -2.36
CA VAL A 55 -0.06 -9.19 -1.43
C VAL A 55 -1.42 -9.49 -2.01
N SER A 56 -1.79 -10.78 -2.03
CA SER A 56 -3.03 -11.21 -2.66
C SER A 56 -3.62 -12.49 -2.05
N THR A 57 -4.94 -12.59 -1.97
CA THR A 57 -5.63 -13.82 -1.53
C THR A 57 -5.87 -14.83 -2.65
N ALA A 58 -5.96 -14.38 -3.91
CA ALA A 58 -6.24 -15.19 -5.11
C ALA A 58 -5.95 -14.37 -6.38
N ASP A 59 -6.55 -14.63 -7.53
CA ASP A 59 -6.39 -13.74 -8.69
C ASP A 59 -7.08 -12.40 -8.43
N SER A 60 -6.31 -11.48 -7.83
CA SER A 60 -6.78 -10.20 -7.36
C SER A 60 -6.50 -9.09 -8.37
N ALA A 61 -7.26 -8.01 -8.26
CA ALA A 61 -7.10 -6.86 -9.13
C ALA A 61 -5.72 -6.20 -8.99
N ASP A 62 -5.13 -6.23 -7.78
CA ASP A 62 -3.79 -5.70 -7.53
C ASP A 62 -2.72 -6.58 -8.20
N LEU A 63 -2.87 -7.92 -8.21
CA LEU A 63 -1.95 -8.81 -8.92
C LEU A 63 -2.01 -8.59 -10.43
N ALA A 64 -3.22 -8.45 -11.00
CA ALA A 64 -3.37 -8.14 -12.42
C ALA A 64 -2.74 -6.79 -12.77
N ALA A 65 -3.00 -5.75 -11.97
CA ALA A 65 -2.43 -4.43 -12.17
C ALA A 65 -0.90 -4.41 -12.01
N ALA A 66 -0.37 -5.17 -11.05
CA ALA A 66 1.06 -5.28 -10.83
C ALA A 66 1.77 -5.95 -12.01
N ARG A 67 1.23 -7.05 -12.54
CA ARG A 67 1.78 -7.70 -13.75
C ARG A 67 1.77 -6.79 -14.97
N ILE A 68 0.71 -5.99 -15.14
CA ILE A 68 0.68 -4.96 -16.19
C ILE A 68 1.79 -3.93 -15.92
N ALA A 69 2.04 -3.52 -14.68
CA ALA A 69 3.10 -2.56 -14.38
C ALA A 69 4.52 -3.13 -14.55
N GLU A 70 4.72 -4.43 -14.25
CA GLU A 70 5.97 -5.16 -14.44
C GLU A 70 6.47 -5.07 -15.88
N SER A 71 5.56 -5.21 -16.86
CA SER A 71 5.91 -5.13 -18.28
C SER A 71 6.38 -3.75 -18.75
N TYR A 72 6.23 -2.70 -17.93
CA TYR A 72 6.68 -1.34 -18.27
C TYR A 72 7.80 -0.82 -17.38
N LEU A 73 7.83 -1.23 -16.11
CA LEU A 73 8.72 -0.65 -15.12
C LEU A 73 9.94 -1.52 -14.81
N ASP A 74 10.07 -2.69 -15.45
CA ASP A 74 11.23 -3.59 -15.31
C ASP A 74 11.62 -3.80 -13.83
N HIS A 75 10.63 -4.10 -12.99
CA HIS A 75 10.83 -4.41 -11.58
C HIS A 75 10.48 -5.87 -11.31
N ARG A 76 11.08 -6.46 -10.29
CA ARG A 76 10.74 -7.83 -9.88
C ARG A 76 9.48 -7.83 -9.05
N ILE A 77 8.54 -8.73 -9.36
CA ILE A 77 7.40 -9.00 -8.48
C ILE A 77 7.73 -10.17 -7.54
N ASP A 78 7.53 -9.94 -6.24
CA ASP A 78 7.45 -10.99 -5.21
C ASP A 78 5.99 -11.12 -4.75
N LEU A 79 5.35 -12.24 -5.10
CA LEU A 79 3.93 -12.48 -4.79
C LEU A 79 3.79 -13.18 -3.44
N VAL A 80 3.14 -12.50 -2.49
CA VAL A 80 2.75 -13.06 -1.20
C VAL A 80 1.29 -13.46 -1.25
N ARG A 81 1.04 -14.78 -1.34
CA ARG A 81 -0.30 -15.36 -1.21
C ARG A 81 -0.72 -15.40 0.25
N VAL A 82 -1.84 -14.76 0.59
CA VAL A 82 -2.37 -14.70 1.96
C VAL A 82 -3.67 -15.48 2.05
N SER A 83 -3.73 -16.47 2.93
CA SER A 83 -4.97 -17.21 3.19
C SER A 83 -6.00 -16.33 3.93
N PRO A 84 -7.31 -16.61 3.83
CA PRO A 84 -8.32 -15.90 4.63
C PRO A 84 -8.06 -15.99 6.13
N ALA A 85 -7.54 -17.13 6.62
CA ALA A 85 -7.17 -17.31 8.02
C ALA A 85 -6.04 -16.37 8.44
N ARG A 86 -4.96 -16.28 7.66
CA ARG A 86 -3.85 -15.36 7.94
C ARG A 86 -4.27 -13.90 7.83
N ALA A 87 -5.10 -13.56 6.84
CA ALA A 87 -5.65 -12.22 6.71
C ALA A 87 -6.49 -11.83 7.93
N LEU A 88 -7.29 -12.75 8.46
CA LEU A 88 -8.09 -12.53 9.67
C LEU A 88 -7.21 -12.36 10.91
N GLU A 89 -6.19 -13.19 11.08
CA GLU A 89 -5.23 -13.11 12.18
C GLU A 89 -4.54 -11.74 12.20
N VAL A 90 -4.02 -11.29 11.06
CA VAL A 90 -3.41 -9.97 10.92
C VAL A 90 -4.43 -8.86 11.20
N ALA A 91 -5.65 -8.96 10.66
CA ALA A 91 -6.71 -7.98 10.93
C ALA A 91 -7.06 -7.89 12.42
N ARG A 92 -7.14 -9.02 13.13
CA ARG A 92 -7.39 -9.09 14.58
C ARG A 92 -6.25 -8.43 15.36
N ARG A 93 -4.99 -8.71 15.00
CA ARG A 93 -3.80 -8.08 15.61
C ARG A 93 -3.85 -6.55 15.48
N ILE A 94 -4.11 -6.05 14.28
CA ILE A 94 -4.23 -4.60 14.01
C ILE A 94 -5.39 -4.01 14.82
N ALA A 95 -6.54 -4.67 14.81
CA ALA A 95 -7.71 -4.24 15.56
C ALA A 95 -7.44 -4.17 17.07
N ALA A 96 -6.73 -5.14 17.64
CA ALA A 96 -6.38 -5.15 19.06
C ALA A 96 -5.45 -4.00 19.45
N LEU A 97 -4.45 -3.69 18.60
CA LEU A 97 -3.53 -2.57 18.81
C LEU A 97 -4.22 -1.21 18.63
N GLU A 98 -5.20 -1.14 17.73
CA GLU A 98 -5.94 0.09 17.41
C GLU A 98 -7.47 -0.11 17.55
N PRO A 99 -8.01 -0.12 18.78
CA PRO A 99 -9.43 -0.32 19.03
C PRO A 99 -10.34 0.69 18.34
N SER A 100 -9.86 1.92 18.16
CA SER A 100 -10.60 3.03 17.57
C SER A 100 -10.69 2.95 16.03
N LEU A 101 -9.82 2.19 15.36
CA LEU A 101 -9.82 2.13 13.90
C LEU A 101 -11.08 1.41 13.36
N PRO A 102 -11.79 2.00 12.37
CA PRO A 102 -12.85 1.30 11.67
C PRO A 102 -12.34 0.02 11.02
N VAL A 103 -13.15 -1.05 11.04
CA VAL A 103 -12.75 -2.36 10.48
C VAL A 103 -12.36 -2.26 9.01
N SER A 104 -13.01 -1.40 8.23
CA SER A 104 -12.61 -1.13 6.84
C SER A 104 -11.17 -0.62 6.71
N ARG A 105 -10.72 0.23 7.65
CA ARG A 105 -9.34 0.74 7.70
C ARG A 105 -8.37 -0.32 8.21
N VAL A 106 -8.75 -1.09 9.22
CA VAL A 106 -7.99 -2.26 9.67
C VAL A 106 -7.65 -3.16 8.48
N LEU A 107 -8.64 -3.45 7.63
CA LEU A 107 -8.43 -4.30 6.46
C LEU A 107 -7.57 -3.66 5.37
N ASP A 108 -7.60 -2.33 5.22
CA ASP A 108 -6.71 -1.62 4.29
C ASP A 108 -5.22 -1.78 4.66
N TYR A 109 -4.93 -2.10 5.92
CA TYR A 109 -3.58 -2.27 6.45
C TYR A 109 -3.04 -3.70 6.39
N VAL A 110 -3.91 -4.70 6.36
CA VAL A 110 -3.52 -6.12 6.26
C VAL A 110 -2.51 -6.39 5.13
N PRO A 111 -2.68 -5.88 3.88
CA PRO A 111 -1.72 -6.16 2.83
C PRO A 111 -0.34 -5.52 3.10
N VAL A 112 -0.28 -4.34 3.71
CA VAL A 112 1.01 -3.70 4.03
C VAL A 112 1.74 -4.46 5.13
N VAL A 113 1.01 -4.95 6.14
CA VAL A 113 1.60 -5.78 7.20
C VAL A 113 2.09 -7.12 6.67
N ALA A 114 1.33 -7.78 5.81
CA ALA A 114 1.77 -9.03 5.20
C ALA A 114 3.04 -8.81 4.35
N ALA A 115 3.15 -7.66 3.65
CA ALA A 115 4.37 -7.28 2.95
C ALA A 115 5.53 -6.98 3.92
N ALA A 116 5.26 -6.35 5.06
CA ALA A 116 6.27 -6.08 6.09
C ALA A 116 6.79 -7.38 6.75
N ASP A 117 5.90 -8.32 7.06
CA ASP A 117 6.27 -9.64 7.57
C ASP A 117 7.21 -10.37 6.56
N ARG A 118 6.95 -10.22 5.26
CA ARG A 118 7.79 -10.77 4.17
C ARG A 118 9.16 -10.09 4.06
N ALA A 119 9.23 -8.80 4.38
CA ALA A 119 10.43 -7.96 4.28
C ALA A 119 11.51 -8.28 5.33
N ARG A 120 11.18 -8.97 6.43
CA ARG A 120 12.12 -9.48 7.46
C ARG A 120 13.26 -8.51 7.85
N GLY A 121 12.93 -7.24 8.10
CA GLY A 121 13.90 -6.22 8.53
C GLY A 121 14.49 -5.34 7.41
N ALA A 122 14.15 -5.61 6.14
CA ALA A 122 14.43 -4.68 5.05
C ALA A 122 13.46 -3.47 5.09
N ARG A 123 13.92 -2.33 4.57
CA ARG A 123 13.07 -1.12 4.45
C ARG A 123 11.97 -1.37 3.44
N LEU A 124 10.72 -1.25 3.88
CA LEU A 124 9.53 -1.36 3.04
C LEU A 124 8.95 0.03 2.75
N LEU A 125 8.86 0.38 1.48
CA LEU A 125 8.12 1.53 1.00
C LEU A 125 6.63 1.18 0.85
N THR A 126 5.74 2.14 1.03
CA THR A 126 4.31 1.98 0.76
C THR A 126 3.69 3.23 0.14
N GLY A 127 2.69 3.01 -0.71
CA GLY A 127 1.78 4.07 -1.17
C GLY A 127 0.62 4.34 -0.21
N LEU A 128 0.47 3.53 0.85
CA LEU A 128 -0.52 3.71 1.91
C LEU A 128 -0.06 4.82 2.87
N GLY A 129 -0.98 5.57 3.47
CA GLY A 129 -0.61 6.69 4.35
C GLY A 129 -0.37 8.02 3.63
N GLY A 130 -0.73 8.13 2.34
CA GLY A 130 -0.81 9.42 1.65
C GLY A 130 -1.77 10.41 2.32
N PRO A 131 -1.86 11.65 1.83
CA PRO A 131 -2.62 12.72 2.50
C PRO A 131 -4.05 12.29 2.87
N GLY A 132 -4.52 12.64 4.08
CA GLY A 132 -5.85 12.25 4.58
C GLY A 132 -5.95 10.87 5.26
N ALA A 133 -4.86 10.12 5.44
CA ALA A 133 -4.86 9.00 6.39
C ALA A 133 -5.02 9.52 7.83
N PRO A 134 -5.80 8.86 8.71
CA PRO A 134 -5.89 9.24 10.13
C PRO A 134 -4.55 9.15 10.85
N GLU A 135 -4.28 10.00 11.83
CA GLU A 135 -2.98 10.07 12.51
C GLU A 135 -2.57 8.75 13.19
N GLY A 136 -3.49 8.08 13.90
CA GLY A 136 -3.18 6.78 14.51
C GLY A 136 -2.74 5.73 13.48
N ALA A 137 -3.32 5.80 12.29
CA ALA A 137 -2.98 4.91 11.18
C ALA A 137 -1.59 5.21 10.60
N ARG A 138 -1.18 6.49 10.56
CA ARG A 138 0.17 6.91 10.15
C ARG A 138 1.21 6.54 11.19
N ARG A 139 0.92 6.80 12.47
CA ARG A 139 1.77 6.41 13.61
C ARG A 139 2.09 4.93 13.55
N TRP A 140 1.06 4.10 13.36
CA TRP A 140 1.24 2.67 13.32
C TRP A 140 2.09 2.19 12.13
N ILE A 141 1.93 2.76 10.92
CA ILE A 141 2.83 2.48 9.77
C ILE A 141 4.31 2.74 10.15
N ARG A 142 4.57 3.85 10.85
CA ARG A 142 5.93 4.20 11.28
C ARG A 142 6.47 3.23 12.34
N GLU A 143 5.63 2.82 13.30
CA GLU A 143 6.00 1.86 14.35
C GLU A 143 6.38 0.49 13.79
N ILE A 144 5.72 0.04 12.72
CA ILE A 144 6.09 -1.22 12.03
C ILE A 144 7.25 -1.07 11.04
N GLY A 145 7.96 0.07 11.05
CA GLY A 145 9.16 0.30 10.24
C GLY A 145 8.90 0.53 8.75
N VAL A 146 7.65 0.84 8.37
CA VAL A 146 7.26 1.07 6.98
C VAL A 146 7.38 2.56 6.65
N ILE A 147 7.91 2.87 5.47
CA ILE A 147 8.15 4.24 5.02
C ILE A 147 7.07 4.61 4.00
N ALA A 148 6.39 5.74 4.20
CA ALA A 148 5.37 6.28 3.30
C ALA A 148 5.85 7.57 2.61
N PRO A 149 6.58 7.51 1.48
CA PRO A 149 7.21 8.69 0.88
C PRO A 149 6.24 9.79 0.46
N LEU A 150 4.97 9.43 0.22
CA LEU A 150 3.89 10.36 -0.17
C LEU A 150 3.24 11.08 1.02
N GLU A 151 3.57 10.72 2.26
CA GLU A 151 2.97 11.29 3.47
C GLU A 151 3.25 12.80 3.60
N GLY A 152 2.23 13.64 3.72
CA GLY A 152 2.43 15.08 3.89
C GLY A 152 2.97 15.80 2.63
N ILE A 153 2.89 15.18 1.45
CA ILE A 153 3.17 15.86 0.17
C ILE A 153 2.06 16.89 -0.18
N ARG A 154 0.99 17.01 0.62
CA ARG A 154 0.03 18.13 0.68
C ARG A 154 -0.83 18.06 1.95
N GLU A 155 -1.15 19.19 2.56
CA GLU A 155 -1.91 19.33 3.83
C GLU A 155 -3.37 19.77 3.64
N ASP A 156 -3.83 20.05 2.41
CA ASP A 156 -5.19 20.46 2.11
C ASP A 156 -6.17 19.27 2.08
N ARG A 157 -6.41 18.72 3.29
CA ARG A 157 -7.48 17.81 3.75
C ARG A 157 -7.83 16.54 2.97
N HIS A 158 -7.32 16.30 1.76
CA HIS A 158 -7.58 15.10 0.99
C HIS A 158 -6.30 14.58 0.34
N SER A 159 -6.23 13.25 0.12
CA SER A 159 -5.17 12.55 -0.62
C SER A 159 -4.66 13.37 -1.80
N MET A 160 -3.35 13.27 -2.13
CA MET A 160 -2.77 13.82 -3.36
C MET A 160 -3.81 13.73 -4.47
N SER A 161 -4.24 14.89 -4.98
CA SER A 161 -5.37 14.95 -5.90
C SER A 161 -5.08 14.01 -7.07
N ARG A 162 -6.10 13.32 -7.59
CA ARG A 162 -5.90 12.41 -8.73
C ARG A 162 -5.26 13.15 -9.90
N THR A 163 -5.59 14.42 -10.07
CA THR A 163 -4.98 15.34 -11.03
C THR A 163 -3.48 15.48 -10.81
N LEU A 164 -3.04 15.86 -9.61
CA LEU A 164 -1.62 16.02 -9.29
C LEU A 164 -0.86 14.70 -9.42
N ALA A 165 -1.45 13.59 -8.99
CA ALA A 165 -0.88 12.25 -9.13
C ALA A 165 -0.71 11.86 -10.61
N SER A 166 -1.69 12.19 -11.45
CA SER A 166 -1.66 11.92 -12.89
C SER A 166 -0.64 12.81 -13.61
N GLN A 167 -0.57 14.09 -13.24
CA GLN A 167 0.44 15.01 -13.78
C GLN A 167 1.84 14.59 -13.35
N SER A 168 2.03 14.14 -12.11
CA SER A 168 3.30 13.61 -11.62
C SER A 168 3.71 12.34 -12.38
N ALA A 169 2.73 11.49 -12.72
CA ALA A 169 2.97 10.32 -13.56
C ALA A 169 3.42 10.71 -14.97
N ALA A 170 2.80 11.74 -15.56
CA ALA A 170 3.21 12.28 -16.86
C ALA A 170 4.63 12.86 -16.81
N VAL A 171 4.99 13.61 -15.76
CA VAL A 171 6.36 14.11 -15.53
C VAL A 171 7.38 12.96 -15.46
N LEU A 172 7.00 11.81 -14.90
CA LEU A 172 7.86 10.63 -14.82
C LEU A 172 7.92 9.81 -16.13
N GLY A 173 7.13 10.19 -17.14
CA GLY A 173 7.03 9.46 -18.41
C GLY A 173 6.17 8.19 -18.34
N LEU A 174 5.30 8.06 -17.33
CA LEU A 174 4.45 6.88 -17.19
C LEU A 174 3.31 6.89 -18.23
N PRO A 175 2.97 5.74 -18.82
CA PRO A 175 1.86 5.68 -19.77
C PRO A 175 0.53 6.16 -19.16
N PRO A 176 -0.33 6.86 -19.92
CA PRO A 176 -1.59 7.40 -19.41
C PRO A 176 -2.52 6.34 -18.79
N ALA A 177 -2.42 5.09 -19.22
CA ALA A 177 -3.16 3.96 -18.64
C ALA A 177 -2.85 3.78 -17.14
N PHE A 178 -1.62 4.02 -16.69
CA PHE A 178 -1.21 3.96 -15.28
C PHE A 178 -1.68 5.17 -14.45
N ALA A 179 -1.98 6.30 -15.11
CA ALA A 179 -2.57 7.47 -14.47
C ALA A 179 -4.09 7.30 -14.23
N ARG A 180 -4.73 6.34 -14.92
CA ARG A 180 -6.18 6.13 -14.87
C ARG A 180 -6.70 4.82 -14.24
N PRO A 181 -5.98 4.05 -13.41
CA PRO A 181 -6.53 2.82 -12.85
C PRO A 181 -7.82 3.11 -12.06
N ARG A 182 -8.76 2.15 -12.10
CA ARG A 182 -9.96 2.17 -11.24
C ARG A 182 -9.49 2.25 -9.80
N ARG A 183 -9.99 3.25 -9.05
CA ARG A 183 -9.68 3.37 -7.62
C ARG A 183 -10.21 2.12 -6.90
N ARG A 184 -9.31 1.43 -6.23
CA ARG A 184 -9.62 0.35 -5.30
C ARG A 184 -8.94 0.66 -3.98
N SER A 185 -9.61 0.32 -2.88
CA SER A 185 -8.95 0.35 -1.58
C SER A 185 -8.03 -0.87 -1.46
N PRO A 186 -6.97 -0.82 -0.64
CA PRO A 186 -6.03 -1.94 -0.52
C PRO A 186 -6.73 -3.27 -0.18
N ARG A 187 -7.76 -3.25 0.68
CA ARG A 187 -8.52 -4.47 1.03
C ARG A 187 -9.26 -5.07 -0.18
N GLU A 188 -9.78 -4.25 -1.08
CA GLU A 188 -10.54 -4.73 -2.24
C GLU A 188 -9.59 -5.16 -3.36
N GLY A 189 -8.54 -4.37 -3.60
CA GLY A 189 -7.53 -4.64 -4.62
C GLY A 189 -6.77 -5.96 -4.39
N SER A 190 -6.39 -6.23 -3.14
CA SER A 190 -5.69 -7.45 -2.73
C SER A 190 -6.60 -8.69 -2.66
N GLY A 191 -7.92 -8.52 -2.69
CA GLY A 191 -8.88 -9.61 -2.46
C GLY A 191 -9.11 -9.99 -0.99
N ILE A 192 -8.47 -9.29 -0.04
CA ILE A 192 -8.64 -9.53 1.41
C ILE A 192 -10.05 -9.22 1.89
N GLY A 193 -10.60 -8.06 1.50
CA GLY A 193 -11.95 -7.64 1.84
C GLY A 193 -13.01 -8.65 1.40
N PRO A 194 -13.06 -9.03 0.10
CA PRO A 194 -13.93 -10.09 -0.39
C PRO A 194 -13.75 -11.43 0.36
N ALA A 195 -12.51 -11.88 0.55
CA ALA A 195 -12.22 -13.14 1.23
C ALA A 195 -12.76 -13.16 2.68
N LEU A 196 -12.55 -12.10 3.45
CA LEU A 196 -13.03 -12.02 4.83
C LEU A 196 -14.54 -11.81 4.92
N ARG A 197 -15.17 -11.16 3.93
CA ARG A 197 -16.64 -11.11 3.84
C ARG A 197 -17.22 -12.51 3.60
N GLY A 198 -16.62 -13.28 2.69
CA GLY A 198 -17.00 -14.68 2.46
C GLY A 198 -16.86 -15.54 3.72
N LEU A 199 -15.74 -15.38 4.44
CA LEU A 199 -15.51 -16.08 5.71
C LEU A 199 -16.53 -15.68 6.79
N ALA A 200 -16.89 -14.40 6.88
CA ALA A 200 -17.89 -13.92 7.84
C ALA A 200 -19.27 -14.51 7.55
N ALA A 201 -19.68 -14.52 6.27
CA ALA A 201 -20.94 -15.11 5.82
C ALA A 201 -21.00 -16.62 6.13
N ALA A 202 -19.93 -17.36 5.82
CA ALA A 202 -19.83 -18.79 6.11
C ALA A 202 -19.92 -19.10 7.62
N ARG A 203 -19.54 -18.15 8.49
CA ARG A 203 -19.63 -18.26 9.95
C ARG A 203 -20.89 -17.64 10.55
N GLY A 204 -21.86 -17.23 9.73
CA GLY A 204 -23.10 -16.61 10.20
C GLY A 204 -22.88 -15.34 11.02
N THR A 205 -21.82 -14.56 10.72
CA THR A 205 -21.44 -13.39 11.51
C THR A 205 -21.15 -12.17 10.63
N THR A 206 -21.04 -11.00 11.25
CA THR A 206 -20.64 -9.78 10.53
C THR A 206 -19.13 -9.67 10.46
N LEU A 207 -18.61 -9.00 9.43
CA LEU A 207 -17.18 -8.73 9.31
C LEU A 207 -16.61 -8.00 10.54
N ARG A 208 -17.39 -7.08 11.11
CA ARG A 208 -17.01 -6.38 12.35
C ARG A 208 -16.86 -7.36 13.52
N ARG A 209 -17.83 -8.25 13.73
CA ARG A 209 -17.75 -9.27 14.77
C ARG A 209 -16.59 -10.23 14.49
N LEU A 210 -16.42 -10.71 13.26
CA LEU A 210 -15.32 -11.61 12.89
C LEU A 210 -13.94 -11.05 13.27
N VAL A 211 -13.68 -9.78 12.93
CA VAL A 211 -12.39 -9.11 13.20
C VAL A 211 -12.22 -8.70 14.67
N ARG A 212 -13.32 -8.35 15.37
CA ARG A 212 -13.25 -7.82 16.75
C ARG A 212 -13.50 -8.88 17.83
N ARG A 213 -13.91 -10.09 17.47
CA ARG A 213 -14.11 -11.18 18.43
C ARG A 213 -12.74 -11.62 18.93
N THR A 214 -12.45 -11.33 20.19
CA THR A 214 -11.49 -12.09 20.99
C THR A 214 -12.05 -13.49 21.13
N ASP A 215 -11.34 -14.48 20.62
CA ASP A 215 -11.66 -15.86 20.96
C ASP A 215 -11.27 -16.00 22.44
N SER A 216 -12.27 -16.00 23.33
CA SER A 216 -12.07 -16.33 24.73
C SER A 216 -11.63 -17.79 24.78
N HIS A 217 -10.34 -18.00 25.00
CA HIS A 217 -9.82 -19.29 25.48
C HIS A 217 -9.74 -19.23 27.00
#